data_AF-I9WZ42-F1
#
_entry.id   AF-I9WZ42-F1
#
_cell.length_a   1.000
_cell.length_b   1.000
_cell.length_c   1.000
_cell.angle_alpha   90.00
_cell.angle_beta   90.00
_cell.angle_gamma   90.00
#
_symmetry.space_group_name_H-M   'P 1'
#
loop_
_entity.id
_entity.type
_entity.pdbx_description
1 polymer ?
#
loop_
_entity_poly.entity_id
_entity_poly.type
_entity_poly.pdbx_seq_one_letter_code
_entity_poly.pdbx_strand_id
1 'polypeptide(L)'
;MATGNSGTDIIPVAKGCIGQTYVLGAKVPKDNPNWKGPWDCAEFTSWCAYQTYGIVFGMRPVRADRGDAYSGFWYDDANEPGVAISWKDALNIPGAFLVRRPRPKLIGHVAISLGDGKHTIEARGAKFGVNQFDGAAARPWDIGVLLPGVDYEGNVAGVVVDVDPDFVPPPQKVPAGYFALQSPHLVGPPVLAIQDALASNKYDPGPLDGDFGPMTEAAVASFQAAEGLELDGIVGPQTAHALGLVFPIVPSAAIVNKWNALRQDAAQVLPDPPVPPAAAGSRAIKRFLKDASKHSVEFADGSILFVGTEVPYSDDMNRRGLYQDRNLADIKHIGTYAPADYLARHQKWAYFIRPTIKAESAGYFGRLNSYDRAAFTFGATQLAAHTPDENLILLFRKLLALPNAKDYFPELSLNGGKVTWAKDNGSTVDLEKSMLFTRPNGKKEKQLRNFIEYLNPDPVRVDPAEVSAGARLMVWTKDDPAAKLAQIDLLVARAKGLIADAKAAVAQFNGSDWRIALWIVDILYQGRGTFTAIRSALSQSDPLAALSEIGGSYKERRKTVKTDIAALEADGVLNGFTV
;
A
#
# COMPACT_ATOMS: atom_id res chain seq x y z
N MET A 1 -18.13 -44.49 -24.50
CA MET A 1 -18.34 -43.53 -25.60
C MET A 1 -19.73 -42.95 -25.42
N ALA A 2 -19.84 -41.78 -24.80
CA ALA A 2 -21.03 -40.95 -24.91
C ALA A 2 -20.86 -40.09 -26.16
N THR A 3 -21.86 -40.13 -27.04
CA THR A 3 -21.87 -39.59 -28.39
C THR A 3 -22.35 -38.15 -28.46
N GLY A 4 -22.08 -37.37 -27.41
CA GLY A 4 -22.33 -35.94 -27.37
C GLY A 4 -20.99 -35.24 -27.17
N ASN A 5 -20.63 -34.37 -28.10
CA ASN A 5 -19.54 -33.42 -27.92
C ASN A 5 -20.12 -32.03 -27.64
N SER A 6 -21.36 -31.97 -27.14
CA SER A 6 -22.11 -30.74 -26.97
C SER A 6 -21.72 -30.05 -25.67
N GLY A 7 -21.75 -28.72 -25.65
CA GLY A 7 -21.66 -27.94 -24.42
C GLY A 7 -22.69 -28.38 -23.36
N THR A 8 -23.87 -28.88 -23.77
CA THR A 8 -24.90 -29.34 -22.83
C THR A 8 -24.51 -30.59 -22.03
N ASP A 9 -23.57 -31.40 -22.52
CA ASP A 9 -23.19 -32.69 -21.92
C ASP A 9 -22.49 -32.56 -20.56
N ILE A 10 -21.90 -31.39 -20.26
CA ILE A 10 -21.28 -31.14 -18.95
C ILE A 10 -22.31 -30.90 -17.84
N ILE A 11 -23.52 -30.47 -18.18
CA ILE A 11 -24.54 -30.06 -17.21
C ILE A 11 -24.97 -31.24 -16.33
N PRO A 12 -25.30 -32.44 -16.85
CA PRO A 12 -25.62 -33.59 -16.00
C PRO A 12 -24.49 -33.99 -15.05
N VAL A 13 -23.22 -33.91 -15.52
CA VAL A 13 -22.04 -34.22 -14.71
C VAL A 13 -21.91 -33.22 -13.55
N ALA A 14 -21.99 -31.93 -13.86
CA ALA A 14 -21.96 -30.86 -12.85
C ALA A 14 -23.12 -30.97 -11.85
N LYS A 15 -24.35 -31.28 -12.31
CA LYS A 15 -25.52 -31.49 -11.45
C LYS A 15 -25.34 -32.68 -10.51
N GLY A 16 -24.65 -33.73 -10.93
CA GLY A 16 -24.33 -34.89 -10.09
C GLY A 16 -23.46 -34.58 -8.87
N CYS A 17 -22.83 -33.40 -8.84
CA CYS A 17 -22.01 -32.92 -7.73
C CYS A 17 -22.75 -32.01 -6.75
N ILE A 18 -23.99 -31.60 -7.05
CA ILE A 18 -24.77 -30.71 -6.18
C ILE A 18 -24.92 -31.31 -4.76
N GLY A 19 -24.71 -30.48 -3.75
CA GLY A 19 -24.75 -30.83 -2.33
C GLY A 19 -23.41 -31.31 -1.76
N GLN A 20 -22.37 -31.45 -2.58
CA GLN A 20 -21.03 -31.84 -2.11
C GLN A 20 -20.26 -30.63 -1.55
N THR A 21 -19.32 -30.90 -0.63
CA THR A 21 -18.66 -29.88 0.19
C THR A 21 -17.63 -29.05 -0.57
N TYR A 22 -17.48 -27.78 -0.20
CA TYR A 22 -16.42 -26.90 -0.69
C TYR A 22 -15.32 -26.74 0.35
N VAL A 23 -14.06 -26.81 -0.09
CA VAL A 23 -12.86 -26.43 0.67
C VAL A 23 -11.94 -25.66 -0.27
N LEU A 24 -11.62 -24.42 0.10
CA LEU A 24 -10.70 -23.59 -0.68
C LEU A 24 -9.32 -24.24 -0.75
N GLY A 25 -8.78 -24.38 -1.97
CA GLY A 25 -7.50 -25.03 -2.22
C GLY A 25 -7.54 -26.56 -2.09
N ALA A 26 -8.73 -27.16 -2.23
CA ALA A 26 -8.84 -28.61 -2.41
C ALA A 26 -7.99 -29.07 -3.61
N LYS A 27 -7.52 -30.31 -3.58
CA LYS A 27 -6.81 -30.92 -4.71
C LYS A 27 -7.56 -32.15 -5.18
N VAL A 28 -7.94 -32.16 -6.44
CA VAL A 28 -8.83 -33.18 -7.01
C VAL A 28 -8.11 -33.96 -8.12
N PRO A 29 -8.04 -35.30 -8.05
CA PRO A 29 -7.63 -36.10 -9.21
C PRO A 29 -8.73 -36.07 -10.26
N LYS A 30 -8.47 -35.42 -11.40
CA LYS A 30 -9.47 -35.19 -12.47
C LYS A 30 -9.85 -36.47 -13.18
N ASP A 31 -8.96 -37.46 -13.19
CA ASP A 31 -9.17 -38.78 -13.75
C ASP A 31 -9.98 -39.75 -12.86
N ASN A 32 -10.36 -39.33 -11.66
CA ASN A 32 -11.20 -40.14 -10.78
C ASN A 32 -12.70 -39.81 -10.96
N PRO A 33 -13.48 -40.64 -11.69
CA PRO A 33 -14.91 -40.41 -11.92
C PRO A 33 -15.76 -40.55 -10.64
N ASN A 34 -15.22 -41.16 -9.58
CA ASN A 34 -15.93 -41.44 -8.35
C ASN A 34 -15.62 -40.43 -7.23
N TRP A 35 -14.90 -39.35 -7.53
CA TRP A 35 -14.61 -38.30 -6.55
C TRP A 35 -15.90 -37.63 -6.04
N LYS A 36 -15.98 -37.38 -4.73
CA LYS A 36 -17.17 -36.79 -4.07
C LYS A 36 -16.84 -35.55 -3.23
N GLY A 37 -15.83 -34.80 -3.67
CA GLY A 37 -15.32 -33.63 -2.97
C GLY A 37 -14.27 -33.96 -1.89
N PRO A 38 -13.79 -32.95 -1.16
CA PRO A 38 -14.21 -31.56 -1.25
C PRO A 38 -13.76 -30.89 -2.55
N TRP A 39 -14.44 -29.79 -2.90
CA TRP A 39 -14.22 -29.04 -4.13
C TRP A 39 -13.70 -27.64 -3.84
N ASP A 40 -12.87 -27.09 -4.73
CA ASP A 40 -12.86 -25.65 -4.97
C ASP A 40 -13.44 -25.34 -6.36
N CYS A 41 -13.56 -24.07 -6.72
CA CYS A 41 -14.21 -23.66 -7.96
C CYS A 41 -13.45 -24.10 -9.23
N ALA A 42 -12.12 -23.99 -9.22
CA ALA A 42 -11.30 -24.37 -10.38
C ALA A 42 -11.19 -25.89 -10.49
N GLU A 43 -11.06 -26.59 -9.36
CA GLU A 43 -11.00 -28.05 -9.35
C GLU A 43 -12.30 -28.69 -9.79
N PHE A 44 -13.43 -28.16 -9.32
CA PHE A 44 -14.76 -28.63 -9.72
C PHE A 44 -14.98 -28.50 -11.23
N THR A 45 -14.70 -27.32 -11.77
CA THR A 45 -14.93 -27.02 -13.19
C THR A 45 -14.00 -27.79 -14.10
N SER A 46 -12.72 -27.95 -13.71
CA SER A 46 -11.75 -28.74 -14.48
C SER A 46 -12.01 -30.24 -14.38
N TRP A 47 -12.52 -30.73 -13.25
CA TRP A 47 -12.97 -32.12 -13.11
C TRP A 47 -14.17 -32.38 -14.02
N CYS A 48 -15.17 -31.49 -14.04
CA CYS A 48 -16.31 -31.63 -14.95
C CYS A 48 -15.87 -31.62 -16.42
N ALA A 49 -14.97 -30.70 -16.82
CA ALA A 49 -14.43 -30.66 -18.18
C ALA A 49 -13.73 -31.97 -18.58
N TYR A 50 -12.91 -32.52 -17.69
CA TYR A 50 -12.22 -33.79 -17.95
C TYR A 50 -13.17 -34.99 -17.98
N GLN A 51 -14.12 -35.07 -17.05
CA GLN A 51 -15.05 -36.19 -16.98
C GLN A 51 -16.02 -36.22 -18.14
N THR A 52 -16.43 -35.05 -18.65
CA THR A 52 -17.33 -34.97 -19.80
C THR A 52 -16.59 -35.15 -21.11
N TYR A 53 -15.47 -34.45 -21.31
CA TYR A 53 -14.84 -34.32 -22.63
C TYR A 53 -13.42 -34.90 -22.73
N GLY A 54 -12.83 -35.32 -21.60
CA GLY A 54 -11.41 -35.71 -21.54
C GLY A 54 -10.43 -34.53 -21.66
N ILE A 55 -10.92 -33.30 -21.54
CA ILE A 55 -10.14 -32.08 -21.72
C ILE A 55 -9.46 -31.71 -20.40
N VAL A 56 -8.15 -31.48 -20.46
CA VAL A 56 -7.37 -30.91 -19.35
C VAL A 56 -7.30 -29.40 -19.57
N PHE A 57 -8.01 -28.63 -18.76
CA PHE A 57 -8.07 -27.18 -18.86
C PHE A 57 -7.92 -26.54 -17.48
N GLY A 58 -7.23 -25.41 -17.40
CA GLY A 58 -7.14 -24.57 -16.20
C GLY A 58 -6.35 -25.18 -15.05
N MET A 59 -5.39 -26.07 -15.32
CA MET A 59 -4.57 -26.73 -14.30
C MET A 59 -3.10 -26.87 -14.67
N ARG A 60 -2.24 -26.94 -13.64
CA ARG A 60 -0.79 -27.18 -13.77
C ARG A 60 -0.28 -28.19 -12.73
N PRO A 61 0.65 -29.11 -13.08
CA PRO A 61 1.03 -29.44 -14.45
C PRO A 61 -0.19 -29.98 -15.22
N VAL A 62 -0.16 -29.91 -16.56
CA VAL A 62 -1.27 -30.34 -17.44
C VAL A 62 -1.40 -31.86 -17.42
N ARG A 63 -1.97 -32.38 -16.34
CA ARG A 63 -2.09 -33.81 -16.03
C ARG A 63 -3.33 -34.08 -15.20
N ALA A 64 -4.19 -34.96 -15.68
CA ALA A 64 -5.46 -35.26 -15.02
C ALA A 64 -5.30 -35.92 -13.62
N ASP A 65 -4.25 -36.71 -13.41
CA ASP A 65 -4.02 -37.46 -12.15
C ASP A 65 -3.59 -36.58 -10.97
N ARG A 66 -2.93 -35.45 -11.25
CA ARG A 66 -2.24 -34.65 -10.20
C ARG A 66 -2.13 -33.15 -10.48
N GLY A 67 -2.78 -32.66 -11.53
CA GLY A 67 -2.81 -31.24 -11.88
C GLY A 67 -3.62 -30.44 -10.87
N ASP A 68 -3.05 -29.32 -10.42
CA ASP A 68 -3.64 -28.36 -9.49
C ASP A 68 -4.38 -27.30 -10.33
N ALA A 69 -5.71 -27.25 -10.27
CA ALA A 69 -6.46 -26.25 -11.00
C ALA A 69 -6.47 -24.90 -10.27
N TYR A 70 -6.43 -23.84 -11.05
CA TYR A 70 -6.47 -22.48 -10.53
C TYR A 70 -7.22 -21.59 -11.50
N SER A 71 -8.07 -20.71 -10.98
CA SER A 71 -8.82 -19.75 -11.80
C SER A 71 -7.90 -18.84 -12.64
N GLY A 72 -6.66 -18.61 -12.20
CA GLY A 72 -5.65 -17.94 -13.01
C GLY A 72 -5.18 -18.78 -14.20
N PHE A 73 -4.99 -20.09 -14.02
CA PHE A 73 -4.66 -20.99 -15.14
C PHE A 73 -5.83 -21.14 -16.12
N TRP A 74 -7.08 -21.11 -15.63
CA TRP A 74 -8.26 -21.02 -16.50
C TRP A 74 -8.24 -19.76 -17.36
N TYR A 75 -7.85 -18.63 -16.77
CA TYR A 75 -7.70 -17.37 -17.50
C TYR A 75 -6.52 -17.42 -18.49
N ASP A 76 -5.39 -18.00 -18.09
CA ASP A 76 -4.21 -18.17 -18.95
C ASP A 76 -4.51 -19.09 -20.15
N ASP A 77 -5.14 -20.24 -19.92
CA ASP A 77 -5.50 -21.20 -20.98
C ASP A 77 -6.56 -20.61 -21.93
N ALA A 78 -7.42 -19.72 -21.43
CA ALA A 78 -8.40 -19.02 -22.26
C ALA A 78 -7.83 -17.93 -23.16
N ASN A 79 -6.59 -17.47 -22.90
CA ASN A 79 -5.90 -16.48 -23.74
C ASN A 79 -5.30 -17.10 -25.02
N GLU A 80 -5.47 -18.40 -25.26
CA GLU A 80 -5.18 -19.00 -26.56
C GLU A 80 -6.24 -18.57 -27.61
N PRO A 81 -5.84 -18.32 -28.88
CA PRO A 81 -6.77 -17.83 -29.90
C PRO A 81 -8.00 -18.74 -30.09
N GLY A 82 -9.20 -18.15 -30.00
CA GLY A 82 -10.48 -18.84 -30.27
C GLY A 82 -11.16 -19.52 -29.07
N VAL A 83 -10.65 -19.31 -27.85
CA VAL A 83 -11.15 -19.96 -26.62
C VAL A 83 -11.98 -19.01 -25.75
N ALA A 84 -11.59 -17.74 -25.64
CA ALA A 84 -12.31 -16.72 -24.86
C ALA A 84 -13.43 -16.05 -25.65
N ILE A 85 -14.55 -15.77 -24.97
CA ILE A 85 -15.69 -14.98 -25.43
C ILE A 85 -16.12 -13.97 -24.36
N SER A 86 -17.09 -13.10 -24.66
CA SER A 86 -17.73 -12.27 -23.64
C SER A 86 -18.41 -13.16 -22.59
N TRP A 87 -18.24 -12.83 -21.31
CA TRP A 87 -18.92 -13.56 -20.22
C TRP A 87 -20.45 -13.50 -20.35
N LYS A 88 -21.00 -12.43 -20.96
CA LYS A 88 -22.44 -12.30 -21.21
C LYS A 88 -22.92 -13.31 -22.25
N ASP A 89 -22.12 -13.57 -23.27
CA ASP A 89 -22.45 -14.55 -24.29
C ASP A 89 -22.32 -15.95 -23.70
N ALA A 90 -21.25 -16.23 -22.94
CA ALA A 90 -21.09 -17.49 -22.20
C ALA A 90 -22.28 -17.77 -21.27
N LEU A 91 -22.82 -16.75 -20.59
CA LEU A 91 -23.97 -16.95 -19.72
C LEU A 91 -25.26 -17.38 -20.46
N ASN A 92 -25.33 -17.14 -21.77
CA ASN A 92 -26.41 -17.58 -22.65
C ASN A 92 -26.08 -18.87 -23.42
N ILE A 93 -24.90 -19.45 -23.22
CA ILE A 93 -24.46 -20.69 -23.88
C ILE A 93 -24.41 -21.83 -22.86
N PRO A 94 -25.23 -22.89 -23.00
CA PRO A 94 -25.19 -24.03 -22.10
C PRO A 94 -23.81 -24.70 -22.07
N GLY A 95 -23.25 -24.86 -20.86
CA GLY A 95 -21.94 -25.49 -20.65
C GLY A 95 -20.72 -24.64 -21.00
N ALA A 96 -20.92 -23.38 -21.39
CA ALA A 96 -19.83 -22.41 -21.40
C ALA A 96 -19.40 -22.08 -19.97
N PHE A 97 -18.20 -21.56 -19.79
CA PHE A 97 -17.66 -21.22 -18.48
C PHE A 97 -17.61 -19.70 -18.30
N LEU A 98 -17.82 -19.25 -17.08
CA LEU A 98 -17.56 -17.87 -16.68
C LEU A 98 -16.34 -17.86 -15.77
N VAL A 99 -15.37 -17.01 -16.08
CA VAL A 99 -14.11 -16.90 -15.33
C VAL A 99 -13.97 -15.47 -14.79
N ARG A 100 -13.78 -15.39 -13.47
CA ARG A 100 -13.24 -14.21 -12.79
C ARG A 100 -11.76 -14.47 -12.51
N ARG A 101 -10.89 -13.64 -13.04
CA ARG A 101 -9.45 -13.76 -12.82
C ARG A 101 -9.09 -13.45 -11.36
N PRO A 102 -8.11 -14.16 -10.79
CA PRO A 102 -7.54 -13.78 -9.50
C PRO A 102 -6.96 -12.36 -9.54
N ARG A 103 -7.13 -11.61 -8.45
CA ARG A 103 -6.51 -10.28 -8.26
C ARG A 103 -5.52 -10.36 -7.09
N PRO A 104 -4.55 -9.45 -6.96
CA PRO A 104 -3.61 -9.49 -5.83
C PRO A 104 -4.35 -9.59 -4.49
N LYS A 105 -4.08 -10.66 -3.72
CA LYS A 105 -4.72 -10.98 -2.42
C LYS A 105 -6.21 -11.38 -2.48
N LEU A 106 -6.81 -11.51 -3.66
CA LEU A 106 -8.18 -12.01 -3.85
C LEU A 106 -8.19 -13.28 -4.69
N ILE A 107 -9.26 -14.06 -4.58
CA ILE A 107 -9.38 -15.34 -5.28
C ILE A 107 -10.27 -15.16 -6.51
N GLY A 108 -9.80 -15.68 -7.64
CA GLY A 108 -10.61 -15.76 -8.85
C GLY A 108 -11.72 -16.81 -8.68
N HIS A 109 -12.58 -16.95 -9.68
CA HIS A 109 -13.69 -17.90 -9.61
C HIS A 109 -14.04 -18.45 -10.98
N VAL A 110 -14.52 -19.69 -11.03
CA VAL A 110 -14.94 -20.35 -12.27
C VAL A 110 -16.30 -21.00 -12.04
N ALA A 111 -17.21 -20.82 -12.99
CA ALA A 111 -18.56 -21.39 -12.95
C ALA A 111 -19.00 -21.91 -14.31
N ILE A 112 -19.92 -22.88 -14.31
CA ILE A 112 -20.50 -23.48 -15.52
C ILE A 112 -21.87 -22.84 -15.79
N SER A 113 -22.06 -22.28 -16.98
CA SER A 113 -23.30 -21.67 -17.44
C SER A 113 -24.38 -22.72 -17.73
N LEU A 114 -25.62 -22.43 -17.33
CA LEU A 114 -26.79 -23.20 -17.78
C LEU A 114 -27.37 -22.69 -19.11
N GLY A 115 -26.86 -21.57 -19.64
CA GLY A 115 -27.24 -21.02 -20.93
C GLY A 115 -28.57 -20.26 -20.96
N ASP A 116 -29.14 -19.95 -19.80
CA ASP A 116 -30.41 -19.22 -19.68
C ASP A 116 -30.23 -17.74 -19.32
N GLY A 117 -29.01 -17.23 -19.39
CA GLY A 117 -28.69 -15.85 -19.06
C GLY A 117 -28.71 -15.54 -17.56
N LYS A 118 -28.97 -16.52 -16.68
CA LYS A 118 -29.22 -16.28 -15.26
C LYS A 118 -28.48 -17.21 -14.31
N HIS A 119 -28.38 -18.49 -14.64
CA HIS A 119 -27.97 -19.52 -13.70
C HIS A 119 -26.64 -20.17 -14.03
N THR A 120 -25.95 -20.59 -12.98
CA THR A 120 -24.67 -21.30 -13.06
C THR A 120 -24.65 -22.48 -12.08
N ILE A 121 -23.84 -23.50 -12.38
CA ILE A 121 -23.42 -24.52 -11.42
C ILE A 121 -21.98 -24.23 -11.02
N GLU A 122 -21.73 -24.16 -9.71
CA GLU A 122 -20.43 -23.75 -9.18
C GLU A 122 -20.18 -24.32 -7.77
N ALA A 123 -18.90 -24.46 -7.42
CA ALA A 123 -18.46 -24.68 -6.05
C ALA A 123 -18.12 -23.31 -5.45
N ARG A 124 -19.02 -22.73 -4.63
CA ARG A 124 -19.04 -21.27 -4.37
C ARG A 124 -18.44 -20.81 -3.03
N GLY A 125 -18.20 -21.74 -2.11
CA GLY A 125 -17.75 -21.42 -0.75
C GLY A 125 -18.19 -22.48 0.25
N ALA A 126 -17.52 -22.55 1.41
CA ALA A 126 -17.74 -23.61 2.41
C ALA A 126 -19.19 -23.67 2.90
N LYS A 127 -19.89 -22.52 2.94
CA LYS A 127 -21.30 -22.42 3.33
C LYS A 127 -22.26 -23.01 2.30
N PHE A 128 -21.87 -23.01 1.03
CA PHE A 128 -22.77 -23.36 -0.07
C PHE A 128 -22.47 -24.72 -0.71
N GLY A 129 -21.21 -25.16 -0.65
CA GLY A 129 -20.76 -26.34 -1.39
C GLY A 129 -20.88 -26.15 -2.91
N VAL A 130 -21.08 -27.26 -3.62
CA VAL A 130 -21.48 -27.27 -5.02
C VAL A 130 -23.00 -27.12 -5.11
N ASN A 131 -23.47 -26.11 -5.84
CA ASN A 131 -24.90 -25.91 -6.05
C ASN A 131 -25.20 -25.24 -7.40
N GLN A 132 -26.48 -25.21 -7.76
CA GLN A 132 -26.99 -24.30 -8.77
C GLN A 132 -27.33 -22.96 -8.12
N PHE A 133 -26.84 -21.88 -8.71
CA PHE A 133 -27.06 -20.53 -8.23
C PHE A 133 -27.71 -19.68 -9.31
N ASP A 134 -28.52 -18.72 -8.88
CA ASP A 134 -29.06 -17.67 -9.71
C ASP A 134 -28.21 -16.39 -9.61
N GLY A 135 -28.61 -15.37 -10.39
CA GLY A 135 -28.01 -14.04 -10.31
C GLY A 135 -26.59 -13.95 -10.86
N ALA A 136 -26.16 -14.91 -11.68
CA ALA A 136 -24.83 -14.88 -12.30
C ALA A 136 -24.61 -13.63 -13.16
N ALA A 137 -25.68 -13.11 -13.80
CA ALA A 137 -25.64 -11.85 -14.55
C ALA A 137 -25.36 -10.60 -13.67
N ALA A 138 -25.63 -10.71 -12.37
CA ALA A 138 -25.36 -9.69 -11.38
C ALA A 138 -24.04 -9.96 -10.62
N ARG A 139 -23.16 -10.80 -11.16
CA ARG A 139 -21.84 -11.06 -10.58
C ARG A 139 -20.73 -10.57 -11.47
N PRO A 140 -19.59 -10.22 -10.86
CA PRO A 140 -18.45 -9.75 -11.62
C PRO A 140 -17.67 -10.90 -12.28
N TRP A 141 -17.80 -11.08 -13.60
CA TRP A 141 -17.00 -11.98 -14.44
C TRP A 141 -16.09 -11.21 -15.41
N ASP A 142 -14.89 -11.72 -15.69
CA ASP A 142 -13.94 -11.07 -16.60
C ASP A 142 -14.11 -11.58 -18.04
N ILE A 143 -14.16 -12.90 -18.22
CA ILE A 143 -14.29 -13.56 -19.53
C ILE A 143 -15.29 -14.72 -19.48
N GLY A 144 -15.83 -15.05 -20.64
CA GLY A 144 -16.45 -16.33 -20.92
C GLY A 144 -15.47 -17.27 -21.62
N VAL A 145 -15.63 -18.57 -21.45
CA VAL A 145 -14.74 -19.58 -22.05
C VAL A 145 -15.56 -20.69 -22.70
N LEU A 146 -15.21 -21.02 -23.94
CA LEU A 146 -15.67 -22.20 -24.66
C LEU A 146 -14.52 -23.21 -24.71
N LEU A 147 -14.74 -24.45 -24.30
CA LEU A 147 -13.67 -25.44 -24.30
C LEU A 147 -13.28 -25.82 -25.74
N PRO A 148 -11.98 -25.92 -26.05
CA PRO A 148 -11.52 -26.33 -27.38
C PRO A 148 -12.10 -27.69 -27.78
N GLY A 149 -12.66 -27.75 -29.00
CA GLY A 149 -13.19 -28.99 -29.55
C GLY A 149 -14.53 -29.44 -28.98
N VAL A 150 -15.26 -28.58 -28.23
CA VAL A 150 -16.65 -28.82 -27.80
C VAL A 150 -17.62 -28.05 -28.70
N ASP A 151 -18.72 -28.70 -29.10
CA ASP A 151 -19.77 -28.16 -29.95
C ASP A 151 -20.81 -27.39 -29.12
N TYR A 152 -20.84 -26.07 -29.25
CA TYR A 152 -21.86 -25.23 -28.62
C TYR A 152 -22.94 -24.90 -29.67
N GLU A 153 -24.16 -25.44 -29.50
CA GLU A 153 -25.27 -25.21 -30.44
C GLU A 153 -25.56 -23.71 -30.59
N GLY A 154 -25.72 -23.24 -31.83
CA GLY A 154 -25.83 -21.81 -32.15
C GLY A 154 -24.55 -21.18 -32.71
N ASN A 155 -23.57 -22.01 -33.11
CA ASN A 155 -22.34 -21.70 -33.85
C ASN A 155 -22.25 -20.24 -34.29
N VAL A 156 -21.52 -19.44 -33.52
CA VAL A 156 -21.06 -18.13 -33.98
C VAL A 156 -19.92 -18.34 -34.97
N ALA A 157 -20.17 -19.14 -36.00
CA ALA A 157 -19.32 -19.27 -37.17
C ALA A 157 -19.37 -17.92 -37.91
N GLY A 158 -18.51 -17.00 -37.50
CA GLY A 158 -18.37 -15.70 -38.16
C GLY A 158 -18.27 -14.49 -37.25
N VAL A 159 -18.43 -14.61 -35.92
CA VAL A 159 -17.87 -13.57 -35.05
C VAL A 159 -16.41 -13.93 -34.90
N VAL A 160 -15.61 -13.36 -35.78
CA VAL A 160 -14.31 -12.84 -35.36
C VAL A 160 -14.65 -11.95 -34.18
N VAL A 161 -14.62 -12.50 -32.96
CA VAL A 161 -14.51 -11.66 -31.79
C VAL A 161 -13.15 -11.03 -32.04
N ASP A 162 -13.11 -9.71 -32.23
CA ASP A 162 -11.86 -8.97 -32.12
C ASP A 162 -11.29 -9.37 -30.75
N VAL A 163 -10.45 -10.40 -30.75
CA VAL A 163 -9.52 -10.69 -29.68
C VAL A 163 -8.50 -9.59 -29.82
N ASP A 164 -8.89 -8.41 -29.36
CA ASP A 164 -7.99 -7.30 -29.19
C ASP A 164 -6.87 -7.83 -28.27
N PRO A 165 -5.63 -7.98 -28.75
CA PRO A 165 -4.51 -8.40 -27.90
C PRO A 165 -4.21 -7.33 -26.82
N ASP A 166 -4.78 -6.14 -26.97
CA ASP A 166 -4.82 -5.05 -26.00
C ASP A 166 -6.17 -4.95 -25.26
N PHE A 167 -7.03 -5.99 -25.32
CA PHE A 167 -8.28 -6.05 -24.58
C PHE A 167 -8.01 -6.02 -23.07
N VAL A 168 -7.99 -4.80 -22.54
CA VAL A 168 -8.16 -4.56 -21.12
C VAL A 168 -9.66 -4.66 -20.86
N PRO A 169 -10.15 -5.71 -20.17
CA PRO A 169 -11.56 -5.76 -19.81
C PRO A 169 -11.92 -4.44 -19.12
N PRO A 170 -12.97 -3.72 -19.59
CA PRO A 170 -13.33 -2.44 -18.99
C PRO A 170 -13.53 -2.64 -17.49
N PRO A 171 -13.08 -1.70 -16.63
CA PRO A 171 -13.27 -1.82 -15.20
C PRO A 171 -14.73 -2.13 -14.95
N GLN A 172 -14.92 -3.28 -14.32
CA GLN A 172 -16.22 -3.91 -14.22
C GLN A 172 -17.20 -2.97 -13.53
N LYS A 173 -18.29 -2.63 -14.22
CA LYS A 173 -19.43 -2.00 -13.55
C LYS A 173 -20.04 -3.04 -12.63
N VAL A 174 -19.71 -2.91 -11.35
CA VAL A 174 -20.36 -3.62 -10.25
C VAL A 174 -21.87 -3.37 -10.39
N PRO A 175 -22.72 -4.42 -10.36
CA PRO A 175 -24.15 -4.26 -10.55
C PRO A 175 -24.75 -3.29 -9.53
N ALA A 176 -25.83 -2.61 -9.91
CA ALA A 176 -26.46 -1.62 -9.04
C ALA A 176 -26.79 -2.22 -7.66
N GLY A 177 -26.34 -1.56 -6.60
CA GLY A 177 -26.53 -1.99 -5.21
C GLY A 177 -25.44 -2.91 -4.66
N TYR A 178 -24.51 -3.41 -5.47
CA TYR A 178 -23.31 -4.10 -5.01
C TYR A 178 -22.20 -3.08 -4.70
N PHE A 179 -21.33 -3.41 -3.74
CA PHE A 179 -20.20 -2.57 -3.37
C PHE A 179 -18.89 -3.33 -3.51
N ALA A 180 -17.94 -2.77 -4.25
CA ALA A 180 -16.60 -3.32 -4.43
C ALA A 180 -15.63 -2.16 -4.72
N LEU A 181 -14.32 -2.45 -4.66
CA LEU A 181 -13.30 -1.48 -5.02
C LEU A 181 -13.43 -1.08 -6.51
N GLN A 182 -13.55 0.22 -6.76
CA GLN A 182 -13.75 0.80 -8.09
C GLN A 182 -12.87 2.04 -8.29
N SER A 183 -12.80 2.58 -9.51
CA SER A 183 -12.14 3.86 -9.77
C SER A 183 -13.08 4.77 -10.58
N PRO A 184 -13.63 5.84 -9.99
CA PRO A 184 -13.49 6.26 -8.58
C PRO A 184 -14.13 5.27 -7.60
N HIS A 185 -13.72 5.30 -6.33
CA HIS A 185 -14.32 4.47 -5.29
C HIS A 185 -15.81 4.78 -5.12
N LEU A 186 -16.57 3.81 -4.62
CA LEU A 186 -17.92 4.06 -4.15
C LEU A 186 -17.86 4.81 -2.82
N VAL A 187 -18.58 5.91 -2.73
CA VAL A 187 -18.61 6.78 -1.55
C VAL A 187 -20.06 7.02 -1.16
N GLY A 188 -20.41 6.86 0.12
CA GLY A 188 -21.78 7.10 0.58
C GLY A 188 -22.15 6.51 1.93
N PRO A 189 -23.32 6.88 2.47
CA PRO A 189 -23.82 6.28 3.70
C PRO A 189 -24.03 4.76 3.63
N PRO A 190 -24.35 4.12 2.48
CA PRO A 190 -24.34 2.66 2.37
C PRO A 190 -22.96 2.03 2.59
N VAL A 191 -21.88 2.69 2.12
CA VAL A 191 -20.51 2.22 2.36
C VAL A 191 -20.15 2.37 3.83
N LEU A 192 -20.54 3.48 4.46
CA LEU A 192 -20.36 3.65 5.90
C LEU A 192 -21.11 2.58 6.70
N ALA A 193 -22.31 2.16 6.25
CA ALA A 193 -23.02 1.04 6.85
C ALA A 193 -22.24 -0.28 6.75
N ILE A 194 -21.59 -0.52 5.60
CA ILE A 194 -20.71 -1.69 5.40
C ILE A 194 -19.52 -1.64 6.35
N GLN A 195 -18.80 -0.52 6.40
CA GLN A 195 -17.65 -0.35 7.28
C GLN A 195 -18.07 -0.51 8.75
N ASP A 196 -19.19 0.09 9.16
CA ASP A 196 -19.70 -0.01 10.54
C ASP A 196 -20.08 -1.45 10.91
N ALA A 197 -20.69 -2.18 9.98
CA ALA A 197 -21.00 -3.60 10.14
C ALA A 197 -19.74 -4.46 10.21
N LEU A 198 -18.73 -4.21 9.36
CA LEU A 198 -17.43 -4.91 9.41
C LEU A 198 -16.73 -4.68 10.76
N ALA A 199 -16.65 -3.42 11.19
CA ALA A 199 -16.06 -3.04 12.48
C ALA A 199 -16.80 -3.68 13.67
N SER A 200 -18.13 -3.73 13.60
CA SER A 200 -18.97 -4.40 14.61
C SER A 200 -18.69 -5.91 14.68
N ASN A 201 -18.46 -6.54 13.52
CA ASN A 201 -18.06 -7.94 13.38
C ASN A 201 -16.55 -8.18 13.63
N LYS A 202 -15.80 -7.17 14.12
CA LYS A 202 -14.36 -7.24 14.46
C LYS A 202 -13.40 -7.35 13.28
N TYR A 203 -13.85 -6.97 12.08
CA TYR A 203 -13.00 -6.78 10.91
C TYR A 203 -12.67 -5.29 10.79
N ASP A 204 -11.44 -4.94 10.43
CA ASP A 204 -11.01 -3.54 10.31
C ASP A 204 -11.15 -3.06 8.86
N PRO A 205 -12.20 -2.30 8.50
CA PRO A 205 -12.39 -1.78 7.15
C PRO A 205 -11.55 -0.54 6.84
N GLY A 206 -10.71 -0.09 7.79
CA GLY A 206 -10.10 1.24 7.79
C GLY A 206 -10.98 2.29 8.46
N PRO A 207 -10.81 3.58 8.12
CA PRO A 207 -11.67 4.64 8.64
C PRO A 207 -13.14 4.38 8.31
N LEU A 208 -14.03 4.72 9.25
CA LEU A 208 -15.48 4.73 9.06
C LEU A 208 -15.88 6.03 8.37
N ASP A 209 -15.37 6.22 7.15
CA ASP A 209 -15.46 7.46 6.35
C ASP A 209 -16.49 7.38 5.22
N GLY A 210 -17.05 6.19 4.98
CA GLY A 210 -17.96 5.90 3.89
C GLY A 210 -17.31 5.87 2.50
N ASP A 211 -15.99 5.64 2.41
CA ASP A 211 -15.26 5.36 1.17
C ASP A 211 -14.92 3.86 1.03
N PHE A 212 -15.34 3.22 -0.06
CA PHE A 212 -15.08 1.81 -0.33
C PHE A 212 -13.70 1.66 -0.96
N GLY A 213 -12.68 1.85 -0.11
CA GLY A 213 -11.28 1.71 -0.47
C GLY A 213 -10.72 0.31 -0.28
N PRO A 214 -9.42 0.10 -0.58
CA PRO A 214 -8.77 -1.22 -0.50
C PRO A 214 -8.83 -1.87 0.89
N MET A 215 -8.86 -1.08 1.96
CA MET A 215 -9.02 -1.60 3.33
C MET A 215 -10.41 -2.18 3.56
N THR A 216 -11.45 -1.51 3.04
CA THR A 216 -12.82 -2.01 3.11
C THR A 216 -12.95 -3.30 2.28
N GLU A 217 -12.38 -3.36 1.07
CA GLU A 217 -12.34 -4.58 0.26
C GLU A 217 -11.64 -5.76 0.97
N ALA A 218 -10.48 -5.51 1.58
CA ALA A 218 -9.73 -6.53 2.33
C ALA A 218 -10.49 -7.04 3.57
N ALA A 219 -11.20 -6.14 4.26
CA ALA A 219 -12.06 -6.49 5.40
C ALA A 219 -13.26 -7.33 4.95
N VAL A 220 -13.88 -6.98 3.82
CA VAL A 220 -14.95 -7.78 3.20
C VAL A 220 -14.46 -9.17 2.85
N ALA A 221 -13.30 -9.28 2.20
CA ALA A 221 -12.71 -10.58 1.87
C ALA A 221 -12.44 -11.41 3.14
N SER A 222 -11.81 -10.82 4.16
CA SER A 222 -11.54 -11.52 5.43
C SER A 222 -12.84 -12.00 6.11
N PHE A 223 -13.87 -11.17 6.10
CA PHE A 223 -15.20 -11.52 6.60
C PHE A 223 -15.83 -12.66 5.81
N GLN A 224 -15.79 -12.61 4.47
CA GLN A 224 -16.30 -13.67 3.61
C GLN A 224 -15.61 -15.01 3.86
N ALA A 225 -14.29 -15.00 4.05
CA ALA A 225 -13.53 -16.21 4.36
C ALA A 225 -13.99 -16.86 5.67
N ALA A 226 -14.18 -16.05 6.73
CA ALA A 226 -14.62 -16.53 8.03
C ALA A 226 -16.08 -17.03 8.04
N GLU A 227 -16.95 -16.38 7.26
CA GLU A 227 -18.36 -16.75 7.12
C GLU A 227 -18.60 -17.88 6.10
N GLY A 228 -17.54 -18.41 5.48
CA GLY A 228 -17.61 -19.45 4.46
C GLY A 228 -18.30 -19.01 3.16
N LEU A 229 -18.34 -17.71 2.90
CA LEU A 229 -18.89 -17.10 1.70
C LEU A 229 -17.90 -17.15 0.52
N GLU A 230 -18.33 -16.65 -0.62
CA GLU A 230 -17.47 -16.41 -1.78
C GLU A 230 -16.41 -15.35 -1.44
N LEU A 231 -15.13 -15.67 -1.57
CA LEU A 231 -14.00 -14.83 -1.15
C LEU A 231 -13.57 -13.86 -2.27
N ASP A 232 -14.37 -12.84 -2.51
CA ASP A 232 -14.23 -11.97 -3.68
C ASP A 232 -14.10 -10.47 -3.40
N GLY A 233 -14.22 -10.06 -2.14
CA GLY A 233 -14.10 -8.66 -1.74
C GLY A 233 -15.32 -7.80 -2.12
N ILE A 234 -16.40 -8.42 -2.62
CA ILE A 234 -17.60 -7.74 -3.09
C ILE A 234 -18.76 -7.92 -2.10
N VAL A 235 -19.35 -6.80 -1.69
CA VAL A 235 -20.58 -6.80 -0.88
C VAL A 235 -21.80 -6.90 -1.79
N GLY A 236 -22.21 -8.13 -2.07
CA GLY A 236 -23.50 -8.46 -2.64
C GLY A 236 -24.55 -8.86 -1.58
N PRO A 237 -25.73 -9.36 -1.98
CA PRO A 237 -26.81 -9.72 -1.07
C PRO A 237 -26.40 -10.68 0.06
N GLN A 238 -25.58 -11.68 -0.26
CA GLN A 238 -25.14 -12.70 0.69
C GLN A 238 -24.19 -12.12 1.74
N THR A 239 -23.19 -11.34 1.31
CA THR A 239 -22.25 -10.64 2.18
C THR A 239 -22.98 -9.61 3.06
N ALA A 240 -23.90 -8.82 2.48
CA ALA A 240 -24.69 -7.84 3.22
C ALA A 240 -25.53 -8.51 4.31
N HIS A 241 -26.23 -9.60 3.98
CA HIS A 241 -27.04 -10.33 4.95
C HIS A 241 -26.20 -10.92 6.09
N ALA A 242 -25.04 -11.49 5.77
CA ALA A 242 -24.11 -12.01 6.78
C ALA A 242 -23.57 -10.88 7.69
N LEU A 243 -23.35 -9.68 7.15
CA LEU A 243 -22.98 -8.50 7.92
C LEU A 243 -24.13 -7.94 8.80
N GLY A 244 -25.34 -8.50 8.71
CA GLY A 244 -26.52 -8.01 9.39
C GLY A 244 -27.20 -6.81 8.71
N LEU A 245 -26.90 -6.58 7.42
CA LEU A 245 -27.48 -5.52 6.61
C LEU A 245 -28.60 -6.06 5.71
N VAL A 246 -29.59 -5.22 5.41
CA VAL A 246 -30.63 -5.50 4.40
C VAL A 246 -30.09 -5.15 3.02
N PHE A 247 -30.31 -5.99 2.01
CA PHE A 247 -29.93 -5.71 0.62
C PHE A 247 -31.15 -5.33 -0.24
N PRO A 248 -31.08 -4.27 -1.08
CA PRO A 248 -29.98 -3.33 -1.25
C PRO A 248 -29.72 -2.54 0.04
N ILE A 249 -28.47 -2.13 0.26
CA ILE A 249 -28.05 -1.52 1.52
C ILE A 249 -28.72 -0.17 1.70
N VAL A 250 -29.72 -0.14 2.58
CA VAL A 250 -30.39 1.08 3.03
C VAL A 250 -29.80 1.48 4.39
N PRO A 251 -29.03 2.58 4.46
CA PRO A 251 -28.42 3.02 5.71
C PRO A 251 -29.49 3.45 6.71
N SER A 252 -29.30 3.09 7.98
CA SER A 252 -30.20 3.52 9.07
C SER A 252 -30.13 5.03 9.29
N ALA A 253 -31.13 5.61 9.96
CA ALA A 253 -31.08 7.03 10.34
C ALA A 253 -29.83 7.37 11.17
N ALA A 254 -29.33 6.44 11.99
CA ALA A 254 -28.10 6.62 12.74
C ALA A 254 -26.86 6.66 11.83
N ILE A 255 -26.77 5.76 10.84
CA ILE A 255 -25.69 5.78 9.84
C ILE A 255 -25.79 7.02 8.95
N VAL A 256 -26.99 7.43 8.54
CA VAL A 256 -27.21 8.67 7.78
C VAL A 256 -26.82 9.88 8.62
N ASN A 257 -27.13 9.91 9.91
CA ASN A 257 -26.69 10.99 10.80
C ASN A 257 -25.18 10.97 11.03
N LYS A 258 -24.55 9.79 11.15
CA LYS A 258 -23.09 9.65 11.25
C LYS A 258 -22.41 10.11 9.97
N TRP A 259 -22.93 9.70 8.82
CA TRP A 259 -22.53 10.16 7.49
C TRP A 259 -22.71 11.67 7.33
N ASN A 260 -23.85 12.19 7.75
CA ASN A 260 -24.13 13.62 7.72
C ASN A 260 -23.29 14.37 8.75
N ALA A 261 -22.86 13.78 9.86
CA ALA A 261 -21.94 14.40 10.81
C ALA A 261 -20.52 14.46 10.24
N LEU A 262 -20.05 13.35 9.64
CA LEU A 262 -18.84 13.31 8.81
C LEU A 262 -18.90 14.37 7.70
N ARG A 263 -20.12 14.67 7.21
CA ARG A 263 -20.38 15.66 6.16
C ARG A 263 -20.92 17.02 6.62
N GLN A 264 -21.15 17.23 7.90
CA GLN A 264 -21.47 18.52 8.51
C GLN A 264 -20.17 19.12 9.02
N ASP A 265 -19.22 18.27 9.45
CA ASP A 265 -17.80 18.60 9.38
C ASP A 265 -17.36 18.81 7.92
N ALA A 266 -17.90 18.06 6.95
CA ALA A 266 -17.69 18.32 5.51
C ALA A 266 -18.67 19.32 4.84
N ALA A 267 -19.46 20.08 5.61
CA ALA A 267 -20.10 21.31 5.09
C ALA A 267 -19.08 22.45 5.05
N GLN A 268 -17.92 22.24 5.68
CA GLN A 268 -16.69 22.58 4.99
C GLN A 268 -16.52 21.56 3.88
N VAL A 269 -16.91 21.92 2.66
CA VAL A 269 -16.11 21.50 1.52
C VAL A 269 -14.67 21.71 1.97
N LEU A 270 -13.96 20.65 2.37
CA LEU A 270 -12.53 20.69 2.19
C LEU A 270 -12.45 20.80 0.68
N PRO A 271 -11.93 21.90 0.13
CA PRO A 271 -11.67 21.95 -1.29
C PRO A 271 -10.83 20.70 -1.66
N ASP A 272 -10.56 20.47 -2.94
CA ASP A 272 -9.28 19.82 -3.29
C ASP A 272 -8.26 20.34 -2.27
N PRO A 273 -7.55 19.47 -1.50
CA PRO A 273 -6.69 19.94 -0.41
C PRO A 273 -5.96 21.12 -1.00
N PRO A 274 -6.16 22.35 -0.45
CA PRO A 274 -5.88 23.55 -1.22
C PRO A 274 -4.50 23.31 -1.77
N VAL A 275 -4.31 23.45 -3.10
CA VAL A 275 -2.96 23.62 -3.62
C VAL A 275 -2.43 24.71 -2.71
N PRO A 276 -1.55 24.36 -1.76
CA PRO A 276 -1.43 25.14 -0.54
C PRO A 276 -1.09 26.53 -1.00
N PRO A 277 -1.83 27.57 -0.53
CA PRO A 277 -1.89 28.87 -1.20
C PRO A 277 -0.49 29.21 -1.60
N ALA A 278 -0.32 29.16 -2.92
CA ALA A 278 0.97 28.94 -3.53
C ALA A 278 1.95 29.91 -2.88
N ALA A 279 3.07 29.39 -2.35
CA ALA A 279 4.19 30.18 -1.84
C ALA A 279 4.22 31.54 -2.57
N ALA A 280 3.86 32.62 -1.88
CA ALA A 280 3.41 33.83 -2.57
C ALA A 280 4.52 34.36 -3.51
N GLY A 281 4.14 34.84 -4.69
CA GLY A 281 5.10 35.36 -5.68
C GLY A 281 5.69 34.28 -6.60
N SER A 282 6.98 34.40 -6.92
CA SER A 282 7.66 33.57 -7.93
C SER A 282 7.71 32.08 -7.61
N ARG A 283 7.57 31.70 -6.33
CA ARG A 283 7.67 30.32 -5.84
C ARG A 283 6.33 29.60 -5.73
N ALA A 284 5.27 30.22 -6.20
CA ALA A 284 3.95 29.62 -6.27
C ALA A 284 3.97 28.36 -7.15
N ILE A 285 3.36 27.26 -6.72
CA ILE A 285 3.15 26.09 -7.59
C ILE A 285 2.16 26.49 -8.67
N LYS A 286 2.62 26.48 -9.93
CA LYS A 286 1.82 26.79 -11.10
C LYS A 286 1.03 25.57 -11.58
N ARG A 287 1.67 24.39 -11.61
CA ARG A 287 1.00 23.11 -11.90
C ARG A 287 1.84 21.91 -11.47
N PHE A 288 1.16 20.79 -11.24
CA PHE A 288 1.76 19.49 -11.05
C PHE A 288 2.01 18.82 -12.41
N LEU A 289 3.13 18.13 -12.53
CA LEU A 289 3.55 17.41 -13.73
C LEU A 289 3.76 15.94 -13.37
N LYS A 290 3.21 15.03 -14.18
CA LYS A 290 3.40 13.59 -14.05
C LYS A 290 3.83 12.98 -15.37
N ASP A 291 4.94 12.25 -15.35
CA ASP A 291 5.46 11.46 -16.46
C ASP A 291 5.69 10.02 -15.99
N ALA A 292 4.81 9.10 -16.42
CA ALA A 292 4.73 7.74 -15.87
C ALA A 292 4.65 7.76 -14.33
N SER A 293 5.67 7.24 -13.63
CA SER A 293 5.77 7.25 -12.17
C SER A 293 6.47 8.49 -11.61
N LYS A 294 7.02 9.38 -12.44
CA LYS A 294 7.76 10.56 -11.99
C LYS A 294 6.82 11.73 -11.74
N HIS A 295 6.96 12.35 -10.58
CA HIS A 295 6.20 13.52 -10.15
C HIS A 295 7.10 14.74 -10.03
N SER A 296 6.67 15.84 -10.64
CA SER A 296 7.38 17.13 -10.65
C SER A 296 6.41 18.29 -10.45
N VAL A 297 6.95 19.46 -10.15
CA VAL A 297 6.21 20.69 -9.97
C VAL A 297 6.80 21.77 -10.86
N GLU A 298 5.97 22.51 -11.60
CA GLU A 298 6.35 23.78 -12.23
C GLU A 298 5.96 24.92 -11.30
N PHE A 299 6.91 25.82 -11.01
CA PHE A 299 6.69 27.03 -10.23
C PHE A 299 6.29 28.21 -11.12
N ALA A 300 5.79 29.28 -10.52
CA ALA A 300 5.31 30.47 -11.23
C ALA A 300 6.43 31.21 -11.99
N ASP A 301 7.68 31.10 -11.55
CA ASP A 301 8.86 31.57 -12.28
C ASP A 301 9.26 30.71 -13.49
N GLY A 302 8.53 29.61 -13.74
CA GLY A 302 8.79 28.67 -14.83
C GLY A 302 9.84 27.61 -14.52
N SER A 303 10.44 27.62 -13.32
CA SER A 303 11.34 26.55 -12.89
C SER A 303 10.57 25.25 -12.65
N ILE A 304 11.18 24.12 -13.00
CA ILE A 304 10.62 22.79 -12.77
C ILE A 304 11.48 22.06 -11.75
N LEU A 305 10.84 21.48 -10.74
CA LEU A 305 11.49 20.65 -9.74
C LEU A 305 10.92 19.24 -9.77
N PHE A 306 11.82 18.27 -9.96
CA PHE A 306 11.50 16.86 -9.73
C PHE A 306 11.32 16.59 -8.24
N VAL A 307 10.19 16.01 -7.85
CA VAL A 307 9.86 15.70 -6.45
C VAL A 307 10.20 14.26 -6.12
N GLY A 308 9.77 13.29 -6.94
CA GLY A 308 10.04 11.88 -6.67
C GLY A 308 9.43 10.93 -7.68
N THR A 309 9.81 9.66 -7.56
CA THR A 309 9.24 8.56 -8.33
C THR A 309 8.27 7.80 -7.45
N GLU A 310 7.03 7.63 -7.91
CA GLU A 310 6.02 6.77 -7.30
C GLU A 310 6.52 5.32 -7.27
N VAL A 311 6.59 4.75 -6.06
CA VAL A 311 6.98 3.36 -5.83
C VAL A 311 5.98 2.67 -4.92
N PRO A 312 5.74 1.36 -5.11
CA PRO A 312 4.98 0.56 -4.16
C PRO A 312 5.85 0.17 -2.96
N TYR A 313 5.21 -0.08 -1.82
CA TYR A 313 5.84 -0.61 -0.63
C TYR A 313 4.94 -1.66 0.03
N SER A 314 5.43 -2.90 0.04
CA SER A 314 4.70 -4.02 0.60
C SER A 314 4.91 -4.09 2.10
N ASP A 315 3.96 -3.53 2.85
CA ASP A 315 3.78 -3.78 4.28
C ASP A 315 2.34 -4.23 4.57
N ASP A 316 1.92 -4.11 5.83
CA ASP A 316 0.58 -4.40 6.29
C ASP A 316 -0.52 -3.53 5.64
N MET A 317 -0.15 -2.51 4.85
CA MET A 317 -1.05 -1.57 4.19
C MET A 317 -0.90 -1.50 2.66
N ASN A 318 0.05 -2.22 2.04
CA ASN A 318 0.31 -2.16 0.58
C ASN A 318 0.43 -0.70 0.05
N ARG A 319 1.36 0.06 0.61
CA ARG A 319 1.45 1.50 0.38
C ARG A 319 1.99 1.87 -1.00
N ARG A 320 1.74 3.11 -1.40
CA ARG A 320 2.44 3.81 -2.47
C ARG A 320 2.86 5.20 -2.00
N GLY A 321 3.95 5.71 -2.53
CA GLY A 321 4.41 7.07 -2.27
C GLY A 321 5.63 7.41 -3.10
N LEU A 322 6.17 8.60 -2.88
CA LEU A 322 7.35 9.09 -3.58
C LEU A 322 8.66 8.52 -2.99
N TYR A 323 9.57 8.16 -3.89
CA TYR A 323 10.94 7.76 -3.59
C TYR A 323 11.92 8.59 -4.43
N GLN A 324 12.99 9.06 -3.81
CA GLN A 324 14.11 9.67 -4.53
C GLN A 324 15.30 8.72 -4.58
N ASP A 325 15.69 8.30 -5.79
CA ASP A 325 16.89 7.49 -6.02
C ASP A 325 18.20 8.27 -5.82
N ARG A 326 19.29 7.57 -5.48
CA ARG A 326 20.63 8.09 -5.18
C ARG A 326 21.29 8.78 -6.36
N ASN A 327 20.85 8.52 -7.60
CA ASN A 327 21.50 9.01 -8.82
C ASN A 327 20.84 10.20 -9.51
N LEU A 328 19.91 10.90 -8.86
CA LEU A 328 19.18 11.99 -9.53
C LEU A 328 20.01 13.28 -9.62
N ALA A 329 20.05 13.87 -10.81
CA ALA A 329 20.72 15.14 -11.08
C ALA A 329 20.06 16.30 -10.32
N ASP A 330 18.74 16.29 -10.17
CA ASP A 330 17.97 17.42 -9.63
C ASP A 330 18.21 17.66 -8.14
N ILE A 331 18.39 16.60 -7.34
CA ILE A 331 18.66 16.74 -5.90
C ILE A 331 20.09 17.23 -5.61
N LYS A 332 21.03 17.05 -6.55
CA LYS A 332 22.40 17.57 -6.40
C LYS A 332 22.41 19.10 -6.33
N HIS A 333 21.47 19.75 -7.03
CA HIS A 333 21.35 21.20 -7.07
C HIS A 333 20.73 21.80 -5.80
N ILE A 334 20.13 20.99 -4.92
CA ILE A 334 19.63 21.43 -3.60
C ILE A 334 20.80 21.59 -2.60
N GLY A 335 21.83 20.77 -2.76
CA GLY A 335 23.05 20.81 -1.95
C GLY A 335 23.30 19.51 -1.19
N THR A 336 24.57 19.28 -0.88
CA THR A 336 25.03 18.13 -0.09
C THR A 336 25.67 18.59 1.20
N TYR A 337 25.60 17.75 2.22
CA TYR A 337 26.25 17.99 3.50
C TYR A 337 27.77 17.91 3.39
N ALA A 338 28.44 19.03 3.68
CA ALA A 338 29.87 19.09 3.90
C ALA A 338 30.16 19.51 5.35
N PRO A 339 30.88 18.71 6.15
CA PRO A 339 31.16 19.05 7.55
C PRO A 339 31.83 20.42 7.74
N ALA A 340 32.69 20.82 6.81
CA ALA A 340 33.44 22.07 6.87
C ALA A 340 32.52 23.29 7.01
N ASP A 341 31.37 23.28 6.34
CA ASP A 341 30.39 24.37 6.34
C ASP A 341 29.75 24.58 7.72
N TYR A 342 29.83 23.57 8.60
CA TYR A 342 29.16 23.56 9.90
C TYR A 342 30.14 23.57 11.08
N LEU A 343 31.45 23.67 10.83
CA LEU A 343 32.48 23.63 11.87
C LEU A 343 32.35 24.77 12.88
N ALA A 344 32.04 25.99 12.41
CA ALA A 344 31.94 27.15 13.27
C ALA A 344 30.89 26.97 14.39
N ARG A 345 29.80 26.25 14.09
CA ARG A 345 28.69 26.04 15.02
C ARG A 345 28.78 24.74 15.80
N HIS A 346 29.17 23.65 15.14
CA HIS A 346 29.12 22.31 15.72
C HIS A 346 30.50 21.72 16.03
N GLN A 347 31.58 22.40 15.67
CA GLN A 347 32.95 21.93 15.88
C GLN A 347 33.11 20.50 15.32
N LYS A 348 33.81 19.61 16.03
CA LYS A 348 34.01 18.22 15.62
C LYS A 348 32.72 17.40 15.49
N TRP A 349 31.59 17.84 16.06
CA TRP A 349 30.30 17.18 15.84
C TRP A 349 29.87 17.21 14.36
N ALA A 350 30.30 18.21 13.59
CA ALA A 350 30.04 18.25 12.15
C ALA A 350 30.68 17.05 11.41
N TYR A 351 31.90 16.69 11.78
CA TYR A 351 32.53 15.48 11.24
C TYR A 351 31.91 14.20 11.80
N PHE A 352 31.59 14.19 13.09
CA PHE A 352 31.05 13.03 13.79
C PHE A 352 29.74 12.49 13.19
N ILE A 353 28.82 13.36 12.77
CA ILE A 353 27.52 12.93 12.20
C ILE A 353 27.59 12.55 10.71
N ARG A 354 28.72 12.79 10.03
CA ARG A 354 28.87 12.61 8.58
C ARG A 354 28.55 11.18 8.12
N PRO A 355 29.00 10.10 8.80
CA PRO A 355 28.69 8.75 8.37
C PRO A 355 27.20 8.43 8.41
N THR A 356 26.49 8.89 9.46
CA THR A 356 25.04 8.72 9.57
C THR A 356 24.33 9.45 8.43
N ILE A 357 24.67 10.71 8.16
CA ILE A 357 24.09 11.49 7.06
C ILE A 357 24.32 10.83 5.69
N LYS A 358 25.55 10.37 5.42
CA LYS A 358 25.87 9.66 4.17
C LYS A 358 25.06 8.37 4.03
N ALA A 359 24.86 7.66 5.14
CA ALA A 359 24.09 6.43 5.15
C ALA A 359 22.58 6.65 4.92
N GLU A 360 22.01 7.73 5.47
CA GLU A 360 20.59 8.09 5.28
C GLU A 360 20.30 8.54 3.86
N SER A 361 21.06 9.52 3.39
CA SER A 361 20.65 10.35 2.27
C SER A 361 21.73 10.53 1.23
N ALA A 362 22.90 9.91 1.39
CA ALA A 362 24.14 10.25 0.68
C ALA A 362 24.57 11.72 0.89
N GLY A 363 24.03 12.39 1.92
CA GLY A 363 24.28 13.80 2.21
C GLY A 363 23.33 14.78 1.54
N TYR A 364 22.36 14.34 0.73
CA TYR A 364 21.46 15.26 0.03
C TYR A 364 20.44 15.88 0.98
N PHE A 365 20.43 17.21 1.04
CA PHE A 365 19.53 17.98 1.91
C PHE A 365 18.05 17.94 1.50
N GLY A 366 17.77 17.67 0.23
CA GLY A 366 16.40 17.63 -0.31
C GLY A 366 15.78 16.24 -0.34
N ARG A 367 16.37 15.23 0.31
CA ARG A 367 15.93 13.84 0.12
C ARG A 367 14.53 13.59 0.68
N LEU A 368 13.62 13.08 -0.14
CA LEU A 368 12.25 12.72 0.23
C LEU A 368 11.97 11.23 0.02
N ASN A 369 11.30 10.62 1.00
CA ASN A 369 10.62 9.34 0.85
C ASN A 369 9.27 9.36 1.58
N SER A 370 8.22 8.82 0.99
CA SER A 370 6.86 8.86 1.57
C SER A 370 6.07 7.56 1.38
N TYR A 371 6.70 6.54 0.79
CA TYR A 371 6.07 5.25 0.49
C TYR A 371 5.94 4.30 1.69
N ASP A 372 6.66 4.53 2.79
CA ASP A 372 6.81 3.53 3.86
C ASP A 372 5.96 3.84 5.12
N ARG A 373 6.28 3.14 6.22
CA ARG A 373 5.61 3.29 7.52
C ARG A 373 5.56 4.73 8.03
N ALA A 374 6.58 5.52 7.73
CA ALA A 374 6.71 6.87 8.24
C ALA A 374 5.78 7.84 7.52
N ALA A 375 5.19 7.42 6.39
CA ALA A 375 4.35 8.17 5.46
C ALA A 375 5.03 9.38 4.81
N PHE A 376 6.02 9.98 5.47
CA PHE A 376 6.83 11.06 4.93
C PHE A 376 8.13 11.14 5.74
N THR A 377 9.28 11.12 5.07
CA THR A 377 10.60 11.38 5.61
C THR A 377 11.32 12.39 4.74
N PHE A 378 11.99 13.35 5.38
CA PHE A 378 12.62 14.45 4.66
C PHE A 378 14.01 14.78 5.18
N GLY A 379 14.86 15.24 4.27
CA GLY A 379 16.13 15.89 4.58
C GLY A 379 17.35 14.97 4.54
N ALA A 380 18.51 15.58 4.79
CA ALA A 380 19.82 14.90 4.87
C ALA A 380 19.85 13.79 5.93
N THR A 381 18.93 13.87 6.90
CA THR A 381 18.87 13.02 8.08
C THR A 381 17.63 12.10 8.07
N GLN A 382 16.79 12.19 7.03
CA GLN A 382 15.57 11.38 6.84
C GLN A 382 14.63 11.41 8.06
N LEU A 383 14.28 12.62 8.50
CA LEU A 383 13.40 12.82 9.66
C LEU A 383 11.97 12.36 9.32
N ALA A 384 11.42 11.45 10.12
CA ALA A 384 10.09 10.88 9.92
C ALA A 384 8.95 11.77 10.46
N ALA A 385 7.80 11.78 9.76
CA ALA A 385 6.60 12.53 10.13
C ALA A 385 5.79 11.89 11.26
N HIS A 386 5.71 10.55 11.29
CA HIS A 386 4.80 9.86 12.19
C HIS A 386 5.12 9.99 13.69
N THR A 387 6.33 10.37 14.08
CA THR A 387 6.79 10.31 15.47
C THR A 387 6.50 11.60 16.27
N PRO A 388 5.80 11.54 17.42
CA PRO A 388 5.58 12.70 18.28
C PRO A 388 6.85 13.16 18.98
N ASP A 389 7.01 14.49 19.14
CA ASP A 389 8.10 15.14 19.90
C ASP A 389 9.54 14.78 19.45
N GLU A 390 9.69 14.20 18.27
CA GLU A 390 10.97 13.88 17.65
C GLU A 390 10.90 14.00 16.12
N ASN A 391 12.05 13.99 15.46
CA ASN A 391 12.17 13.99 14.00
C ASN A 391 11.53 15.19 13.28
N LEU A 392 10.64 14.95 12.29
CA LEU A 392 10.26 15.95 11.29
C LEU A 392 9.43 17.07 11.89
N ILE A 393 8.64 16.78 12.92
CA ILE A 393 7.85 17.82 13.58
C ILE A 393 8.73 18.88 14.26
N LEU A 394 9.87 18.46 14.83
CA LEU A 394 10.85 19.38 15.41
C LEU A 394 11.55 20.22 14.33
N LEU A 395 11.71 19.68 13.12
CA LEU A 395 12.19 20.46 11.99
C LEU A 395 11.16 21.54 11.62
N PHE A 396 9.87 21.20 11.51
CA PHE A 396 8.82 22.19 11.26
C PHE A 396 8.77 23.26 12.36
N ARG A 397 8.94 22.91 13.64
CA ARG A 397 9.06 23.92 14.72
C ARG A 397 10.20 24.91 14.47
N LYS A 398 11.37 24.42 14.04
CA LYS A 398 12.54 25.27 13.73
C LYS A 398 12.33 26.10 12.46
N LEU A 399 11.78 25.49 11.41
CA LEU A 399 11.55 26.14 10.13
C LEU A 399 10.49 27.24 10.25
N LEU A 400 9.37 26.97 10.93
CA LEU A 400 8.30 27.95 11.14
C LEU A 400 8.68 29.11 12.07
N ALA A 401 9.81 29.00 12.79
CA ALA A 401 10.39 30.09 13.54
C ALA A 401 11.29 31.01 12.68
N LEU A 402 11.60 30.63 11.44
CA LEU A 402 12.38 31.47 10.51
C LEU A 402 11.51 32.60 9.95
N PRO A 403 12.07 33.80 9.69
CA PRO A 403 11.30 34.95 9.21
C PRO A 403 10.57 34.73 7.88
N ASN A 404 11.12 33.87 7.01
CA ASN A 404 10.60 33.55 5.68
C ASN A 404 9.65 32.33 5.68
N ALA A 405 9.23 31.83 6.84
CA ALA A 405 8.38 30.64 6.91
C ALA A 405 7.10 30.74 6.08
N LYS A 406 6.49 31.93 6.08
CA LYS A 406 5.26 32.21 5.30
C LYS A 406 5.47 32.19 3.80
N ASP A 407 6.71 32.29 3.32
CA ASP A 407 7.01 32.20 1.89
C ASP A 407 6.91 30.76 1.38
N TYR A 408 6.93 29.76 2.27
CA TYR A 408 6.88 28.34 1.90
C TYR A 408 5.63 27.64 2.45
N PHE A 409 5.24 27.98 3.68
CA PHE A 409 4.13 27.36 4.39
C PHE A 409 3.26 28.44 5.07
N PRO A 410 2.61 29.33 4.30
CA PRO A 410 1.80 30.44 4.84
C PRO A 410 0.63 29.97 5.72
N GLU A 411 0.13 28.75 5.49
CA GLU A 411 -0.96 28.13 6.23
C GLU A 411 -0.53 27.51 7.56
N LEU A 412 0.78 27.39 7.81
CA LEU A 412 1.32 26.84 9.04
C LEU A 412 1.85 27.95 9.96
N SER A 413 1.68 27.74 11.26
CA SER A 413 2.16 28.68 12.28
C SER A 413 2.52 27.95 13.57
N LEU A 414 3.20 28.67 14.48
CA LEU A 414 3.48 28.18 15.82
C LEU A 414 2.48 28.78 16.81
N ASN A 415 1.72 27.92 17.50
CA ASN A 415 0.87 28.30 18.62
C ASN A 415 1.36 27.61 19.90
N GLY A 416 1.85 28.38 20.87
CA GLY A 416 2.47 27.82 22.07
C GLY A 416 3.68 26.92 21.79
N GLY A 417 4.40 27.18 20.69
CA GLY A 417 5.54 26.37 20.22
C GLY A 417 5.16 25.10 19.48
N LYS A 418 3.86 24.82 19.30
CA LYS A 418 3.36 23.69 18.50
C LYS A 418 2.99 24.12 17.09
N VAL A 419 3.20 23.23 16.13
CA VAL A 419 2.81 23.41 14.74
C VAL A 419 1.29 23.30 14.60
N THR A 420 0.68 24.36 14.08
CA THR A 420 -0.75 24.42 13.78
C THR A 420 -1.00 24.75 12.31
N TRP A 421 -2.07 24.19 11.75
CA TRP A 421 -2.53 24.42 10.39
C TRP A 421 -3.83 25.22 10.38
N ALA A 422 -3.79 26.41 9.78
CA ALA A 422 -4.98 27.22 9.51
C ALA A 422 -5.69 26.71 8.25
N LYS A 423 -6.98 26.38 8.39
CA LYS A 423 -7.84 25.94 7.28
C LYS A 423 -8.54 27.15 6.64
N ASP A 424 -8.93 27.03 5.38
CA ASP A 424 -9.59 28.10 4.61
C ASP A 424 -10.91 28.58 5.23
N ASN A 425 -11.56 27.70 5.97
CA ASN A 425 -12.78 27.98 6.73
C ASN A 425 -12.55 28.70 8.07
N GLY A 426 -11.32 29.10 8.36
CA GLY A 426 -10.94 29.81 9.59
C GLY A 426 -10.68 28.91 10.80
N SER A 427 -10.89 27.58 10.70
CA SER A 427 -10.53 26.67 11.79
C SER A 427 -9.01 26.43 11.85
N THR A 428 -8.53 25.96 13.01
CA THR A 428 -7.11 25.65 13.22
C THR A 428 -6.95 24.23 13.75
N VAL A 429 -6.03 23.47 13.15
CA VAL A 429 -5.71 22.08 13.52
C VAL A 429 -4.36 22.02 14.22
N ASP A 430 -4.30 21.40 15.39
CA ASP A 430 -3.02 21.02 16.05
C ASP A 430 -2.42 19.81 15.32
N LEU A 431 -1.30 20.02 14.61
CA LEU A 431 -0.61 18.95 13.88
C LEU A 431 0.16 18.02 14.82
N GLU A 432 0.45 18.49 16.04
CA GLU A 432 1.28 17.78 17.03
C GLU A 432 0.45 16.93 17.99
N LYS A 433 -0.84 16.76 17.71
CA LYS A 433 -1.73 15.90 18.50
C LYS A 433 -1.28 14.45 18.38
N SER A 434 -0.63 13.94 19.43
CA SER A 434 -0.25 12.53 19.55
C SER A 434 -1.50 11.66 19.76
N MET A 435 -1.69 10.70 18.86
CA MET A 435 -2.82 9.76 18.89
C MET A 435 -2.31 8.32 18.94
N LEU A 436 -2.94 7.46 19.75
CA LEU A 436 -2.61 6.03 19.77
C LEU A 436 -3.25 5.34 18.57
N PHE A 437 -2.42 4.72 17.73
CA PHE A 437 -2.82 4.02 16.51
C PHE A 437 -2.54 2.53 16.66
N THR A 438 -3.47 1.68 16.22
CA THR A 438 -3.28 0.23 16.16
C THR A 438 -3.09 -0.16 14.70
N ARG A 439 -1.98 -0.82 14.40
CA ARG A 439 -1.64 -1.30 13.06
C ARG A 439 -2.46 -2.54 12.68
N PRO A 440 -2.60 -2.87 11.39
CA PRO A 440 -3.25 -4.11 10.95
C PRO A 440 -2.63 -5.39 11.54
N ASN A 441 -1.34 -5.35 11.90
CA ASN A 441 -0.67 -6.44 12.62
C ASN A 441 -0.91 -6.44 14.15
N GLY A 442 -1.82 -5.60 14.67
CA GLY A 442 -2.17 -5.49 16.08
C GLY A 442 -1.24 -4.62 16.93
N LYS A 443 -0.10 -4.15 16.39
CA LYS A 443 0.85 -3.32 17.14
C LYS A 443 0.28 -1.92 17.40
N LYS A 444 0.35 -1.46 18.65
CA LYS A 444 -0.04 -0.09 19.03
C LYS A 444 1.16 0.84 19.07
N GLU A 445 1.02 2.04 18.51
CA GLU A 445 2.04 3.08 18.55
C GLU A 445 1.43 4.48 18.55
N LYS A 446 2.08 5.45 19.18
CA LYS A 446 1.66 6.85 19.14
C LYS A 446 2.13 7.47 17.83
N GLN A 447 1.24 8.18 17.15
CA GLN A 447 1.55 8.87 15.89
C GLN A 447 0.97 10.28 15.84
N LEU A 448 1.59 11.14 15.01
CA LEU A 448 1.09 12.46 14.65
C LEU A 448 0.17 12.39 13.42
N ARG A 449 -1.05 11.88 13.60
CA ARG A 449 -1.98 11.62 12.47
C ARG A 449 -2.31 12.86 11.65
N ASN A 450 -2.61 13.98 12.32
CA ASN A 450 -2.91 15.24 11.65
C ASN A 450 -1.73 15.75 10.81
N PHE A 451 -0.50 15.55 11.28
CA PHE A 451 0.71 15.94 10.55
C PHE A 451 0.98 15.02 9.36
N ILE A 452 0.79 13.72 9.52
CA ILE A 452 0.86 12.76 8.40
C ILE A 452 -0.19 13.13 7.36
N GLU A 453 -1.44 13.37 7.76
CA GLU A 453 -2.53 13.71 6.84
C GLU A 453 -2.25 15.00 6.07
N TYR A 454 -1.65 16.00 6.71
CA TYR A 454 -1.21 17.23 6.06
C TYR A 454 -0.12 16.98 5.01
N LEU A 455 0.84 16.09 5.28
CA LEU A 455 2.00 15.85 4.42
C LEU A 455 1.79 14.77 3.36
N ASN A 456 1.03 13.74 3.67
CA ASN A 456 0.74 12.58 2.83
C ASN A 456 -0.62 12.00 3.26
N PRO A 457 -1.72 12.55 2.73
CA PRO A 457 -3.08 12.17 3.15
C PRO A 457 -3.46 10.75 2.70
N ASP A 458 -2.86 10.24 1.63
CA ASP A 458 -3.25 8.98 1.01
C ASP A 458 -2.08 7.97 1.00
N PRO A 459 -2.15 6.88 1.79
CA PRO A 459 -1.06 5.92 1.87
C PRO A 459 -1.00 4.95 0.68
N VAL A 460 -1.96 4.95 -0.25
CA VAL A 460 -2.05 3.97 -1.35
C VAL A 460 -1.93 4.57 -2.75
N ARG A 461 -1.80 5.90 -2.87
CA ARG A 461 -1.46 6.60 -4.12
C ARG A 461 -0.70 7.90 -3.82
N VAL A 462 -0.01 8.44 -4.83
CA VAL A 462 0.65 9.74 -4.68
C VAL A 462 -0.37 10.88 -4.82
N ASP A 463 -0.50 11.68 -3.76
CA ASP A 463 -1.47 12.79 -3.68
C ASP A 463 -0.83 14.15 -4.03
N PRO A 464 -1.55 15.10 -4.67
CA PRO A 464 -1.02 16.45 -4.91
C PRO A 464 -0.51 17.16 -3.65
N ALA A 465 -1.11 16.94 -2.47
CA ALA A 465 -0.64 17.48 -1.20
C ALA A 465 0.75 16.94 -0.83
N GLU A 466 0.99 15.65 -1.07
CA GLU A 466 2.29 15.00 -0.88
C GLU A 466 3.36 15.59 -1.79
N VAL A 467 3.04 15.72 -3.08
CA VAL A 467 3.95 16.32 -4.07
C VAL A 467 4.26 17.78 -3.71
N SER A 468 3.24 18.53 -3.28
CA SER A 468 3.38 19.93 -2.89
C SER A 468 4.22 20.13 -1.63
N ALA A 469 3.94 19.38 -0.56
CA ALA A 469 4.71 19.44 0.68
C ALA A 469 6.19 19.10 0.43
N GLY A 470 6.45 18.06 -0.36
CA GLY A 470 7.78 17.67 -0.80
C GLY A 470 8.51 18.78 -1.56
N ALA A 471 7.87 19.34 -2.58
CA ALA A 471 8.44 20.41 -3.39
C ALA A 471 8.78 21.66 -2.56
N ARG A 472 7.87 22.10 -1.68
CA ARG A 472 8.06 23.31 -0.86
C ARG A 472 9.20 23.15 0.15
N LEU A 473 9.33 21.99 0.80
CA LEU A 473 10.46 21.69 1.67
C LEU A 473 11.80 21.63 0.91
N MET A 474 11.80 21.04 -0.29
CA MET A 474 12.99 20.99 -1.15
C MET A 474 13.47 22.38 -1.56
N VAL A 475 12.55 23.25 -2.02
CA VAL A 475 12.89 24.63 -2.40
C VAL A 475 13.34 25.44 -1.19
N TRP A 476 12.67 25.32 -0.03
CA TRP A 476 13.11 26.00 1.18
C TRP A 476 14.54 25.62 1.55
N THR A 477 14.82 24.33 1.50
CA THR A 477 16.16 23.82 1.83
C THR A 477 17.20 24.23 0.78
N LYS A 478 16.82 24.29 -0.50
CA LYS A 478 17.70 24.77 -1.58
C LYS A 478 18.11 26.22 -1.33
N ASP A 479 17.13 27.07 -1.05
CA ASP A 479 17.28 28.52 -1.10
C ASP A 479 17.72 29.13 0.24
N ASP A 480 17.51 28.44 1.37
CA ASP A 480 17.80 28.97 2.70
C ASP A 480 18.85 28.13 3.47
N PRO A 481 20.06 28.68 3.68
CA PRO A 481 21.08 28.06 4.53
C PRO A 481 20.61 27.78 5.97
N ALA A 482 19.70 28.58 6.52
CA ALA A 482 19.14 28.36 7.86
C ALA A 482 18.24 27.12 7.90
N ALA A 483 17.51 26.81 6.82
CA ALA A 483 16.73 25.58 6.70
C ALA A 483 17.64 24.34 6.66
N LYS A 484 18.75 24.40 5.91
CA LYS A 484 19.79 23.35 5.95
C LYS A 484 20.38 23.19 7.35
N LEU A 485 20.72 24.31 7.99
CA LEU A 485 21.29 24.31 9.34
C LEU A 485 20.31 23.72 10.37
N ALA A 486 19.01 23.96 10.26
CA ALA A 486 18.01 23.40 11.15
C ALA A 486 18.01 21.86 11.15
N GLN A 487 18.23 21.23 9.99
CA GLN A 487 18.36 19.77 9.88
C GLN A 487 19.60 19.27 10.64
N ILE A 488 20.73 19.98 10.52
CA ILE A 488 22.01 19.62 11.15
C ILE A 488 21.94 19.83 12.67
N ASP A 489 21.37 20.95 13.12
CA ASP A 489 21.12 21.23 14.54
C ASP A 489 20.38 20.08 15.22
N LEU A 490 19.33 19.56 14.57
CA LEU A 490 18.53 18.45 15.11
C LEU A 490 19.33 17.16 15.22
N LEU A 491 20.11 16.79 14.19
CA LEU A 491 20.89 15.56 14.25
C LEU A 491 22.03 15.65 15.27
N VAL A 492 22.71 16.79 15.38
CA VAL A 492 23.74 16.99 16.42
C VAL A 492 23.12 16.87 17.82
N ALA A 493 21.96 17.51 18.04
CA ALA A 493 21.25 17.39 19.32
C ALA A 493 20.83 15.95 19.61
N ARG A 494 20.30 15.24 18.61
CA ARG A 494 19.90 13.83 18.74
C ARG A 494 21.09 12.92 19.03
N ALA A 495 22.20 13.10 18.32
CA ALA A 495 23.43 12.34 18.55
C ALA A 495 23.94 12.52 19.98
N LYS A 496 23.98 13.76 20.49
CA LYS A 496 24.35 14.05 21.88
C LYS A 496 23.41 13.36 22.89
N GLY A 497 22.10 13.40 22.64
CA GLY A 497 21.13 12.69 23.48
C GLY A 497 21.35 11.18 23.49
N LEU A 498 21.54 10.57 22.33
CA LEU A 498 21.82 9.13 22.20
C LEU A 498 23.13 8.72 22.92
N ILE A 499 24.15 9.57 22.88
CA ILE A 499 25.40 9.35 23.63
C ILE A 499 25.14 9.40 25.14
N ALA A 500 24.36 10.38 25.61
CA ALA A 500 24.00 10.48 27.03
C ALA A 500 23.23 9.24 27.49
N ASP A 501 22.23 8.82 26.72
CA ASP A 501 21.44 7.60 26.99
C ASP A 501 22.33 6.35 27.01
N ALA A 502 23.27 6.24 26.06
CA ALA A 502 24.20 5.12 25.99
C ALA A 502 25.16 5.08 27.18
N LYS A 503 25.69 6.23 27.62
CA LYS A 503 26.54 6.33 28.83
C LYS A 503 25.78 5.90 30.08
N ALA A 504 24.49 6.23 30.17
CA ALA A 504 23.65 5.80 31.29
C ALA A 504 23.33 4.30 31.25
N ALA A 505 23.10 3.74 30.06
CA ALA A 505 22.61 2.36 29.90
C ALA A 505 23.72 1.29 29.74
N VAL A 506 24.93 1.68 29.36
CA VAL A 506 26.03 0.77 29.00
C VAL A 506 27.31 1.17 29.74
N ALA A 507 27.56 0.52 30.88
CA ALA A 507 28.68 0.85 31.77
C ALA A 507 30.07 0.77 31.11
N GLN A 508 30.23 -0.08 30.08
CA GLN A 508 31.46 -0.19 29.30
C GLN A 508 31.73 1.02 28.40
N PHE A 509 30.71 1.84 28.12
CA PHE A 509 30.80 2.97 27.21
C PHE A 509 31.06 4.28 27.98
N ASN A 510 32.25 4.85 27.80
CA ASN A 510 32.65 6.10 28.45
C ASN A 510 32.77 7.30 27.49
N GLY A 511 32.63 7.07 26.17
CA GLY A 511 32.73 8.12 25.14
C GLY A 511 34.15 8.50 24.70
N SER A 512 35.20 7.82 25.18
CA SER A 512 36.60 8.15 24.84
C SER A 512 36.99 7.76 23.42
N ASP A 513 36.37 6.72 22.86
CA ASP A 513 36.57 6.31 21.47
C ASP A 513 35.42 6.80 20.60
N TRP A 514 35.69 7.82 19.77
CA TRP A 514 34.69 8.39 18.87
C TRP A 514 34.16 7.38 17.85
N ARG A 515 34.94 6.34 17.48
CA ARG A 515 34.51 5.31 16.52
C ARG A 515 33.44 4.41 17.13
N ILE A 516 33.62 4.03 18.40
CA ILE A 516 32.61 3.29 19.17
C ILE A 516 31.36 4.14 19.34
N ALA A 517 31.53 5.40 19.75
CA ALA A 517 30.44 6.35 19.91
C ALA A 517 29.62 6.52 18.62
N LEU A 518 30.30 6.60 17.47
CA LEU A 518 29.66 6.78 16.18
C LEU A 518 28.81 5.57 15.79
N TRP A 519 29.33 4.36 15.99
CA TRP A 519 28.55 3.14 15.78
C TRP A 519 27.32 3.09 16.68
N ILE A 520 27.47 3.44 17.97
CA ILE A 520 26.35 3.48 18.91
C ILE A 520 25.28 4.47 18.43
N VAL A 521 25.67 5.68 18.02
CA VAL A 521 24.74 6.68 17.49
C VAL A 521 24.06 6.18 16.22
N ASP A 522 24.78 5.62 15.26
CA ASP A 522 24.20 5.09 14.03
C ASP A 522 23.22 3.93 14.27
N ILE A 523 23.54 3.02 15.20
CA ILE A 523 22.69 1.90 15.59
C ILE A 523 21.39 2.41 16.21
N LEU A 524 21.48 3.32 17.17
CA LEU A 524 20.33 3.80 17.93
C LEU A 524 19.46 4.75 17.11
N TYR A 525 20.07 5.63 16.31
CA TYR A 525 19.35 6.58 15.45
C TYR A 525 18.39 5.87 14.50
N GLN A 526 18.82 4.72 13.95
CA GLN A 526 18.01 3.90 13.05
C GLN A 526 17.22 2.79 13.76
N GLY A 527 17.35 2.64 15.08
CA GLY A 527 16.74 1.55 15.82
C GLY A 527 17.19 0.14 15.38
N ARG A 528 18.43 0.00 14.87
CA ARG A 528 18.98 -1.28 14.37
C ARG A 528 19.41 -2.24 15.49
N GLY A 529 19.45 -1.76 16.73
CA GLY A 529 19.91 -2.53 17.88
C GLY A 529 19.44 -1.92 19.19
N THR A 530 19.67 -2.67 20.27
CA THR A 530 19.29 -2.29 21.64
C THR A 530 20.53 -2.02 22.48
N PHE A 531 20.36 -1.36 23.63
CA PHE A 531 21.45 -1.22 24.60
C PHE A 531 22.02 -2.57 25.04
N THR A 532 21.19 -3.63 25.09
CA THR A 532 21.65 -4.99 25.36
C THR A 532 22.59 -5.50 24.27
N ALA A 533 22.23 -5.34 22.99
CA ALA A 533 23.09 -5.74 21.88
C ALA A 533 24.42 -4.95 21.88
N ILE A 534 24.36 -3.65 22.15
CA ILE A 534 25.54 -2.78 22.28
C ILE A 534 26.44 -3.27 23.43
N ARG A 535 25.87 -3.57 24.60
CA ARG A 535 26.60 -4.11 25.75
C ARG A 535 27.31 -5.42 25.40
N SER A 536 26.62 -6.34 24.73
CA SER A 536 27.20 -7.61 24.29
C SER A 536 28.33 -7.42 23.29
N ALA A 537 28.22 -6.44 22.38
CA ALA A 537 29.27 -6.11 21.42
C ALA A 537 30.50 -5.50 22.10
N LEU A 538 30.31 -4.59 23.07
CA LEU A 538 31.41 -3.98 23.82
C LEU A 538 32.17 -4.96 24.72
N SER A 539 31.61 -6.13 25.00
CA SER A 539 32.28 -7.20 25.74
C SER A 539 33.04 -8.19 24.85
N GLN A 540 33.02 -8.03 23.53
CA GLN A 540 33.80 -8.87 22.61
C GLN A 540 35.26 -8.44 22.56
N SER A 541 36.13 -9.32 22.05
CA SER A 541 37.56 -9.03 21.84
C SER A 541 37.81 -7.91 20.83
N ASP A 542 36.89 -7.73 19.87
CA ASP A 542 36.89 -6.61 18.92
C ASP A 542 35.52 -5.89 18.97
N PRO A 543 35.36 -4.89 19.85
CA PRO A 543 34.12 -4.13 19.99
C PRO A 543 33.69 -3.40 18.71
N LEU A 544 34.63 -2.89 17.92
CA LEU A 544 34.30 -2.14 16.70
C LEU A 544 33.76 -3.06 15.62
N ALA A 545 34.38 -4.22 15.41
CA ALA A 545 33.85 -5.23 14.51
C ALA A 545 32.47 -5.70 14.97
N ALA A 546 32.31 -6.02 16.25
CA ALA A 546 31.04 -6.50 16.81
C ALA A 546 29.90 -5.46 16.68
N LEU A 547 30.17 -4.19 16.99
CA LEU A 547 29.20 -3.10 16.82
C LEU A 547 28.81 -2.92 15.35
N SER A 548 29.80 -2.97 14.45
CA SER A 548 29.55 -2.85 13.02
C SER A 548 28.61 -3.94 12.48
N GLU A 549 28.55 -5.10 13.14
CA GLU A 549 27.69 -6.21 12.73
C GLU A 549 26.24 -6.14 13.24
N ILE A 550 25.92 -5.26 14.20
CA ILE A 550 24.56 -5.10 14.73
C ILE A 550 23.60 -4.67 13.61
N GLY A 551 22.43 -5.32 13.54
CA GLY A 551 21.39 -5.04 12.53
C GLY A 551 21.67 -5.67 11.17
N GLY A 552 22.12 -6.94 11.13
CA GLY A 552 22.67 -7.65 9.96
C GLY A 552 21.96 -7.50 8.60
N SER A 553 20.66 -7.19 8.56
CA SER A 553 19.89 -6.90 7.33
C SER A 553 20.30 -5.61 6.61
N TYR A 554 21.00 -4.68 7.27
CA TYR A 554 21.36 -3.36 6.71
C TYR A 554 22.77 -3.32 6.06
N LYS A 555 23.10 -4.28 5.19
CA LYS A 555 24.45 -4.47 4.63
C LYS A 555 25.05 -3.21 3.99
N GLU A 556 24.34 -2.55 3.09
CA GLU A 556 24.84 -1.36 2.37
C GLU A 556 25.04 -0.15 3.28
N ARG A 557 24.17 0.00 4.28
CA ARG A 557 24.31 1.05 5.30
C ARG A 557 25.61 0.85 6.09
N ARG A 558 25.81 -0.37 6.60
CA ARG A 558 27.01 -0.73 7.38
C ARG A 558 28.29 -0.51 6.58
N LYS A 559 28.29 -0.89 5.30
CA LYS A 559 29.40 -0.61 4.37
C LYS A 559 29.67 0.89 4.24
N THR A 560 28.61 1.69 4.08
CA THR A 560 28.73 3.16 3.97
C THR A 560 29.33 3.77 5.23
N VAL A 561 28.80 3.42 6.41
CA VAL A 561 29.28 3.92 7.70
C VAL A 561 30.73 3.50 7.95
N LYS A 562 31.05 2.22 7.73
CA LYS A 562 32.42 1.68 7.88
C LYS A 562 33.43 2.40 6.98
N THR A 563 33.08 2.62 5.71
CA THR A 563 33.93 3.34 4.76
C THR A 563 34.18 4.77 5.20
N ASP A 564 33.14 5.46 5.69
CA ASP A 564 33.27 6.85 6.09
C ASP A 564 33.99 7.05 7.42
N ILE A 565 33.86 6.10 8.37
CA ILE A 565 34.68 6.05 9.59
C ILE A 565 36.16 5.92 9.23
N ALA A 566 36.51 4.99 8.34
CA ALA A 566 37.89 4.81 7.90
C ALA A 566 38.45 6.08 7.23
N ALA A 567 37.63 6.79 6.45
CA ALA A 567 38.01 8.07 5.87
C ALA A 567 38.25 9.15 6.95
N LEU A 568 37.36 9.28 7.95
CA LEU A 568 37.54 10.22 9.06
C LEU A 568 38.80 9.93 9.90
N GLU A 569 39.14 8.64 10.05
CA GLU A 569 40.35 8.19 10.74
C GLU A 569 41.61 8.55 9.94
N ALA A 570 41.61 8.28 8.63
CA ALA A 570 42.71 8.67 7.74
C ALA A 570 42.91 10.20 7.69
N ASP A 571 41.82 10.97 7.71
CA ASP A 571 41.85 12.44 7.70
C ASP A 571 42.33 13.03 9.04
N GLY A 572 42.26 12.27 10.15
CA GLY A 572 42.64 12.73 11.50
C GLY A 572 41.75 13.84 12.09
N VAL A 573 40.64 14.18 11.45
CA VAL A 573 39.75 15.30 11.83
C VAL A 573 39.06 15.12 13.18
N LEU A 574 38.96 13.87 13.66
CA LEU A 574 38.40 13.51 14.97
C LEU A 574 39.47 13.11 15.99
N ASN A 575 40.76 13.35 15.74
CA ASN A 575 41.84 13.04 16.68
C ASN A 575 41.62 13.77 18.03
N GLY A 576 41.67 13.03 19.13
CA GLY A 576 41.42 13.56 20.47
C GLY A 576 39.97 14.04 20.71
N PHE A 577 39.01 13.65 19.86
CA PHE A 577 37.60 13.94 20.11
C PHE A 577 37.00 12.93 21.10
N THR A 578 36.47 13.45 22.19
CA THR A 578 35.74 12.69 23.22
C THR A 578 34.30 13.21 23.25
N VAL A 579 33.33 12.30 23.21
CA VAL A 579 31.89 12.61 23.28
C VAL A 579 31.32 12.42 24.67
#